data_AF-A0A7Y5SKX2-F1
#
_entry.id   AF-A0A7Y5SKX2-F1
#
_cell.length_a   1.000
_cell.length_b   1.000
_cell.length_c   1.000
_cell.angle_alpha   90.00
_cell.angle_beta   90.00
_cell.angle_gamma   90.00
#
_symmetry.space_group_name_H-M   'P 1'
#
loop_
_entity.id
_entity.type
_entity.pdbx_description
1 polymer ?
#
loop_
_entity_poly.entity_id
_entity_poly.type
_entity_poly.pdbx_seq_one_letter_code
_entity_poly.pdbx_strand_id
1 'polypeptide(L)' 'MAAYAVIEVKKGLTIVPLAPGESAESAASKRHGLVADPGPYRSYLDAYEALLHLSSEDSEEEVE' A
#
# COMPACT_ATOMS: atom_id res chain seq x y z
N MET A 1 -8.82 -10.72 -12.14
CA MET A 1 -9.14 -10.34 -10.74
C MET A 1 -8.43 -9.04 -10.46
N ALA A 2 -9.11 -8.03 -9.92
CA ALA A 2 -8.43 -6.83 -9.45
C ALA A 2 -7.60 -7.22 -8.22
N ALA A 3 -6.31 -6.88 -8.23
CA ALA A 3 -5.45 -6.99 -7.07
C ALA A 3 -5.03 -5.59 -6.65
N TYR A 4 -4.88 -5.36 -5.36
CA TYR A 4 -4.40 -4.09 -4.82
C TYR A 4 -3.14 -4.33 -3.98
N ALA A 5 -2.30 -3.31 -3.90
CA ALA A 5 -1.11 -3.25 -3.07
C ALA A 5 -1.03 -1.88 -2.39
N VAL A 6 -0.32 -1.80 -1.27
CA VAL A 6 -0.01 -0.54 -0.59
C VAL A 6 1.39 -0.12 -0.99
N ILE A 7 1.54 1.12 -1.42
CA ILE A 7 2.84 1.70 -1.74
C ILE A 7 3.05 2.94 -0.86
N GLU A 8 4.30 3.25 -0.61
CA GLU A 8 4.70 4.51 -0.01
C GLU A 8 5.12 5.48 -1.11
N VAL A 9 4.53 6.67 -1.11
CA VAL A 9 4.95 7.79 -1.97
C VAL A 9 5.36 8.97 -1.10
N LYS A 10 5.93 10.02 -1.69
CA LYS A 10 6.35 11.24 -0.96
C LYS A 10 5.25 11.90 -0.10
N LYS A 11 3.98 11.57 -0.33
CA LYS A 11 2.82 12.09 0.42
C LYS A 11 2.32 11.14 1.52
N GLY A 12 3.00 10.00 1.73
CA GLY A 12 2.61 8.93 2.65
C GLY A 12 2.17 7.65 1.93
N LEU A 13 1.57 6.75 2.70
CA LEU A 13 1.05 5.47 2.21
C LEU A 13 -0.19 5.66 1.33
N THR A 14 -0.30 4.89 0.26
CA THR A 14 -1.45 4.92 -0.66
C THR A 14 -1.70 3.56 -1.29
N ILE A 15 -2.94 3.31 -1.70
CA ILE A 15 -3.37 2.04 -2.29
C ILE A 15 -3.35 2.15 -3.81
N VAL A 16 -2.86 1.10 -4.47
CA VAL A 16 -2.74 1.06 -5.93
C VAL A 16 -3.39 -0.20 -6.48
N PRO A 17 -4.20 -0.11 -7.54
CA PRO A 17 -4.62 -1.29 -8.28
C PRO A 17 -3.45 -1.83 -9.10
N LEU A 18 -3.30 -3.15 -9.09
CA LEU A 18 -2.35 -3.90 -9.90
C LEU A 18 -3.06 -4.40 -11.17
N ALA A 19 -2.44 -4.17 -12.32
CA ALA A 19 -2.87 -4.81 -13.56
C ALA A 19 -2.62 -6.33 -13.52
N PRO A 20 -3.34 -7.13 -14.32
CA PRO A 20 -3.08 -8.57 -14.41
C PRO A 20 -1.62 -8.85 -14.81
N GLY A 21 -0.87 -9.52 -13.93
CA GLY A 21 0.55 -9.82 -14.14
C GLY A 21 1.52 -8.68 -13.79
N GLU A 22 1.03 -7.54 -13.29
CA GLU A 22 1.86 -6.47 -12.75
C GLU A 22 2.25 -6.76 -11.30
N SER A 23 3.54 -6.61 -10.99
CA SER A 23 4.02 -6.71 -9.60
C SER A 23 3.83 -5.40 -8.85
N ALA A 24 3.72 -5.49 -7.53
CA ALA A 24 3.66 -4.31 -6.66
C ALA A 24 4.87 -3.39 -6.86
N GLU A 25 6.07 -3.95 -7.07
CA GLU A 25 7.30 -3.18 -7.36
C GLU A 25 7.19 -2.37 -8.64
N SER A 26 6.62 -2.96 -9.70
CA SER A 26 6.39 -2.26 -10.96
C SER A 26 5.38 -1.11 -10.78
N ALA A 27 4.29 -1.37 -10.07
CA ALA A 27 3.26 -0.37 -9.79
C ALA A 27 3.79 0.79 -8.91
N ALA A 28 4.60 0.48 -7.88
CA ALA A 28 5.28 1.47 -7.05
C ALA A 28 6.27 2.31 -7.86
N SER A 29 7.11 1.66 -8.68
CA SER A 29 8.09 2.34 -9.54
C SER A 29 7.43 3.34 -10.49
N LYS A 30 6.28 2.97 -11.10
CA LYS A 30 5.50 3.86 -11.98
C LYS A 30 5.00 5.12 -11.27
N ARG A 31 4.84 5.07 -9.95
CA ARG A 31 4.38 6.19 -9.12
C ARG A 31 5.52 6.88 -8.37
N HIS A 32 6.78 6.56 -8.70
CA HIS A 32 7.97 7.05 -8.00
C HIS A 32 7.90 6.81 -6.48
N GLY A 33 7.34 5.66 -6.10
CA GLY A 33 7.21 5.21 -4.72
C GLY A 33 7.96 3.91 -4.46
N LEU A 34 7.81 3.41 -3.24
CA LEU A 34 8.33 2.14 -2.77
C LEU A 34 7.17 1.21 -2.41
N VAL A 35 7.39 -0.10 -2.47
CA VAL A 35 6.39 -1.06 -2.00
C VAL A 35 6.39 -1.03 -0.48
N ALA A 36 5.26 -0.68 0.12
CA ALA A 36 5.06 -0.78 1.56
C ALA A 36 4.45 -2.15 1.90
N ASP A 37 3.41 -2.54 1.16
CA ASP A 37 2.82 -3.87 1.22
C ASP A 37 2.51 -4.39 -0.20
N PRO A 38 3.12 -5.51 -0.63
CA PRO A 38 2.89 -6.05 -1.95
C PRO A 38 1.48 -6.66 -2.17
N GLY A 39 0.66 -6.83 -1.13
CA GLY A 39 -0.59 -7.58 -1.18
C GLY A 39 -0.35 -9.06 -1.53
N PRO A 40 -1.25 -9.74 -2.28
CA PRO A 40 -2.34 -9.18 -3.07
C PRO A 40 -3.67 -9.07 -2.30
N TYR A 41 -4.23 -7.87 -2.27
CA TYR A 41 -5.57 -7.63 -1.75
C TYR A 41 -6.63 -7.79 -2.84
N ARG A 42 -7.74 -8.46 -2.53
CA ARG A 42 -8.83 -8.70 -3.49
C ARG A 42 -9.79 -7.53 -3.61
N SER A 43 -9.80 -6.66 -2.60
CA SER A 43 -10.63 -5.46 -2.55
C SER A 43 -9.80 -4.26 -2.08
N TYR A 44 -10.28 -3.06 -2.41
CA TYR A 44 -9.71 -1.83 -1.85
C TYR A 44 -9.84 -1.79 -0.33
N LEU A 45 -10.92 -2.37 0.23
CA LEU A 45 -11.18 -2.38 1.66
C LEU A 45 -10.09 -3.17 2.41
N ASP A 46 -9.73 -4.37 1.94
CA ASP A 46 -8.67 -5.18 2.55
C ASP A 46 -7.32 -4.44 2.53
N ALA A 47 -7.01 -3.76 1.40
CA ALA A 47 -5.80 -2.96 1.29
C ALA A 47 -5.83 -1.71 2.18
N TYR A 48 -7.01 -1.17 2.45
CA TYR A 48 -7.21 -0.02 3.33
C TYR A 48 -7.04 -0.39 4.79
N GLU A 49 -7.54 -1.55 5.22
CA GLU A 49 -7.24 -2.09 6.55
C GLU A 49 -5.74 -2.27 6.75
N ALA A 50 -5.04 -2.86 5.77
CA ALA A 50 -3.58 -2.98 5.83
C ALA A 50 -2.85 -1.63 5.88
N LEU A 51 -3.29 -0.65 5.08
CA LEU A 51 -2.75 0.71 5.13
C LEU A 51 -2.96 1.37 6.49
N LEU A 52 -4.14 1.20 7.11
CA LEU A 52 -4.41 1.71 8.45
C LEU A 52 -3.49 1.09 9.51
N HIS A 53 -3.25 -0.22 9.43
CA HIS A 53 -2.33 -0.91 10.31
C HIS A 53 -0.90 -0.36 10.16
N LEU A 54 -0.40 -0.25 8.93
CA LEU A 54 0.93 0.30 8.64
C LEU A 54 1.08 1.76 9.09
N SER A 55 0.03 2.57 8.91
CA SER A 55 0.02 3.97 9.35
C SER A 55 -0.08 4.11 10.87
N SER A 56 -0.64 3.12 11.56
CA SER A 56 -0.77 3.12 13.02
C SER A 56 0.53 2.70 13.69
N GLU A 57 1.27 1.74 13.12
CA GLU A 57 2.61 1.36 13.60
C GLU A 57 3.60 2.55 13.56
N ASP A 58 3.43 3.48 12.62
CA ASP A 58 4.22 4.72 12.53
C ASP A 58 3.79 5.80 13.55
N SER A 59 2.65 5.62 14.23
CA SER A 59 2.06 6.59 15.18
C SER A 59 2.05 6.14 16.65
N GLU A 60 2.74 5.05 17.00
CA GLU A 60 2.78 4.53 18.39
C GLU A 60 3.80 5.22 19.32
N GLU A 61 4.34 6.39 18.95
CA GLU A 61 5.06 7.29 19.87
C GLU A 61 4.34 8.65 19.96
N GLU A 62 3.34 8.77 20.84
CA GLU A 62 3.04 9.97 21.64
C GLU A 62 1.79 9.69 22.52
N VAL A 63 1.97 8.90 23.57
CA VAL A 63 1.12 8.98 24.76
C VAL A 63 2.01 9.31 25.96
N GLU A 64 1.96 10.59 26.35
CA GLU A 64 2.50 11.16 27.59
C GLU A 64 1.87 10.53 28.84
#